data_AF-A0A0T1WU97-F1
#
_entry.id   AF-A0A0T1WU97-F1
#
_cell.length_a   1.000
_cell.length_b   1.000
_cell.length_c   1.000
_cell.angle_alpha   90.00
_cell.angle_beta   90.00
_cell.angle_gamma   90.00
#
_symmetry.space_group_name_H-M   'P 1'
#
loop_
_entity.id
_entity.type
_entity.pdbx_description
1 polymer ?
#
loop_
_entity_poly.entity_id
_entity_poly.type
_entity_poly.pdbx_seq_one_letter_code
_entity_poly.pdbx_strand_id
1 'polypeptide(L)'
;MALFIRDDTVDALANELQKALKAPSKTEAVRTALKRELERTRQAMPLRKRVAKAQAMAAAMGSPDPDFSLKAYTDEMWDEI
;
A
#
# COMPACT_ATOMS: atom_id res chain seq x y z
N MET A 1 -6.37 -23.27 5.09
CA MET A 1 -7.09 -22.88 6.34
C MET A 1 -8.46 -22.35 5.97
N ALA A 2 -9.52 -22.86 6.59
CA ALA A 2 -10.88 -22.39 6.37
C ALA A 2 -11.13 -21.09 7.18
N LEU A 3 -11.72 -20.09 6.54
CA LEU A 3 -12.20 -18.89 7.23
C LEU A 3 -13.51 -19.23 7.95
N PHE A 4 -13.54 -19.10 9.28
CA PHE A 4 -14.74 -19.33 10.07
C PHE A 4 -15.43 -18.00 10.35
N ILE A 5 -16.61 -17.82 9.77
CA ILE A 5 -17.46 -16.64 9.97
C ILE A 5 -18.63 -17.09 10.85
N ARG A 6 -18.80 -16.46 12.01
CA ARG A 6 -19.88 -16.81 12.96
C ARG A 6 -21.20 -16.14 12.67
N ASP A 7 -21.16 -15.06 11.90
CA ASP A 7 -22.33 -14.29 11.50
C ASP A 7 -22.84 -14.81 10.16
N ASP A 8 -24.08 -15.30 10.14
CA ASP A 8 -24.71 -15.90 8.96
C ASP A 8 -24.86 -14.88 7.82
N THR A 9 -25.06 -13.61 8.13
CA THR A 9 -25.18 -12.54 7.12
C THR A 9 -23.83 -12.30 6.43
N VAL A 10 -22.74 -12.35 7.19
CA VAL A 10 -21.38 -12.19 6.66
C VAL A 10 -20.93 -13.43 5.89
N ASP A 11 -21.32 -14.64 6.32
CA ASP A 11 -21.03 -15.86 5.54
C ASP A 11 -21.78 -15.86 4.21
N ALA A 12 -23.05 -15.42 4.19
CA ALA A 12 -23.81 -15.26 2.95
C ALA A 12 -23.13 -14.30 1.97
N LEU A 13 -22.64 -13.15 2.45
CA LEU A 13 -21.86 -12.21 1.64
C LEU A 13 -20.55 -12.83 1.12
N ALA A 14 -19.84 -13.57 1.96
CA ALA A 14 -18.62 -14.26 1.55
C ALA A 14 -18.88 -15.34 0.49
N ASN A 15 -20.00 -16.06 0.59
CA ASN A 15 -20.46 -17.03 -0.40
C ASN A 15 -20.79 -16.36 -1.73
N GLU A 16 -21.56 -15.27 -1.70
CA GLU A 16 -21.93 -14.52 -2.88
C GLU A 16 -20.69 -13.95 -3.58
N LEU A 17 -19.78 -13.35 -2.81
CA LEU A 17 -18.51 -12.84 -3.30
C LEU A 17 -17.64 -13.95 -3.91
N GLN A 18 -17.58 -15.13 -3.29
CA GLN A 18 -16.87 -16.27 -3.87
C GLN A 18 -17.41 -16.64 -5.24
N LYS A 19 -18.75 -16.72 -5.38
CA LYS A 19 -19.40 -17.03 -6.66
C LYS A 19 -19.16 -15.94 -7.69
N ALA A 20 -19.30 -14.68 -7.31
CA ALA A 20 -19.08 -13.53 -8.19
C ALA A 20 -17.63 -13.46 -8.70
N LEU A 21 -16.64 -13.72 -7.84
CA LEU A 21 -15.23 -13.73 -8.21
C LEU A 21 -14.76 -15.07 -8.80
N LYS A 22 -15.63 -16.09 -8.85
CA LYS A 22 -15.30 -17.48 -9.19
C LYS A 22 -14.06 -17.98 -8.43
N ALA A 23 -13.94 -17.55 -7.17
CA ALA A 23 -12.77 -17.84 -6.36
C ALA A 23 -12.79 -19.31 -5.89
N PRO A 24 -11.62 -19.96 -5.82
CA PRO A 24 -11.53 -21.38 -5.45
C PRO A 24 -11.95 -21.64 -4.00
N SER A 25 -11.97 -20.62 -3.13
CA SER A 25 -12.47 -20.72 -1.77
C SER A 25 -13.03 -19.38 -1.27
N LYS A 26 -13.92 -19.43 -0.26
CA LYS A 26 -14.38 -18.23 0.47
C LYS A 26 -13.21 -17.42 1.01
N THR A 27 -12.19 -18.10 1.53
CA THR A 27 -10.97 -17.45 2.07
C THR A 27 -10.25 -16.62 1.01
N GLU A 28 -10.09 -17.15 -0.21
CA GLU A 28 -9.46 -16.42 -1.32
C GLU A 28 -10.33 -15.24 -1.80
N ALA A 29 -11.65 -15.42 -1.85
CA ALA A 29 -12.59 -14.36 -2.19
C ALA A 29 -12.49 -13.19 -1.21
N VAL A 30 -12.58 -13.48 0.08
CA VAL A 30 -12.52 -12.48 1.16
C VAL A 30 -11.14 -11.83 1.21
N ARG A 31 -10.05 -12.60 1.09
CA ARG A 31 -8.69 -12.06 1.00
C ARG A 31 -8.55 -11.05 -0.14
N THR A 32 -9.09 -11.38 -1.31
CA THR A 32 -9.04 -10.49 -2.49
C THR A 32 -9.84 -9.21 -2.25
N ALA A 33 -11.04 -9.31 -1.68
CA ALA A 33 -11.84 -8.13 -1.35
C ALA A 33 -11.13 -7.23 -0.32
N LEU A 34 -10.58 -7.79 0.76
CA LEU A 34 -9.85 -7.02 1.76
C LEU A 34 -8.61 -6.33 1.18
N LYS A 35 -7.85 -7.01 0.30
CA LYS A 35 -6.71 -6.39 -0.38
C LYS A 35 -7.14 -5.19 -1.24
N ARG A 36 -8.19 -5.35 -2.04
CA ARG A 36 -8.73 -4.28 -2.89
C ARG A 36 -9.24 -3.10 -2.07
N GLU A 37 -9.91 -3.38 -0.95
CA GLU A 37 -10.45 -2.33 -0.09
C GLU A 37 -9.35 -1.56 0.65
N LEU A 38 -8.32 -2.27 1.13
CA LEU A 38 -7.12 -1.63 1.69
C LEU A 38 -6.41 -0.77 0.64
N GLU A 39 -6.32 -1.24 -0.60
CA GLU A 39 -5.73 -0.47 -1.68
C GLU A 39 -6.54 0.79 -2.00
N ARG A 40 -7.87 0.69 -2.14
CA ARG A 40 -8.76 1.83 -2.32
C ARG A 40 -8.66 2.84 -1.19
N THR A 41 -8.64 2.36 0.05
CA THR A 41 -8.47 3.21 1.23
C THR A 41 -7.13 3.93 1.20
N ARG A 42 -6.06 3.25 0.79
CA ARG A 42 -4.72 3.84 0.64
C ARG A 42 -4.65 4.86 -0.51
N GLN A 43 -5.35 4.62 -1.60
CA GLN A 43 -5.43 5.56 -2.72
C GLN A 43 -6.27 6.79 -2.38
N ALA A 44 -7.36 6.61 -1.62
CA ALA A 44 -8.21 7.69 -1.11
C ALA A 44 -7.51 8.54 -0.03
N MET A 45 -6.41 8.06 0.57
CA MET A 45 -5.62 8.90 1.48
C MET A 45 -5.04 10.10 0.73
N PRO A 46 -5.26 11.34 1.22
CA PRO A 46 -4.68 12.54 0.63
C PRO A 46 -3.17 12.40 0.50
N LEU A 47 -2.60 12.91 -0.61
CA LEU A 47 -1.16 12.86 -0.90
C LEU A 47 -0.32 13.23 0.33
N ARG A 48 -0.70 14.29 1.06
CA ARG A 48 -0.05 14.72 2.30
C ARG A 48 0.14 13.58 3.31
N LYS A 49 -0.86 12.72 3.53
CA LYS A 49 -0.76 11.57 4.45
C LYS A 49 0.10 10.45 3.88
N ARG A 50 0.13 10.29 2.56
CA ARG A 50 0.98 9.28 1.87
C ARG A 50 2.47 9.66 1.95
N VAL A 51 2.82 10.95 1.77
CA VAL A 51 4.21 11.41 1.82
C VAL A 51 4.70 11.64 3.26
N ALA A 52 3.79 11.80 4.23
CA ALA A 52 4.15 12.06 5.63
C ALA A 52 5.14 11.02 6.20
N LYS A 53 5.02 9.75 5.83
CA LYS A 53 5.97 8.71 6.27
C LYS A 53 7.37 8.94 5.70
N ALA A 54 7.47 9.24 4.41
CA ALA A 54 8.75 9.53 3.76
C ALA A 54 9.36 10.84 4.27
N GLN A 55 8.53 11.87 4.50
CA GLN A 55 8.95 13.12 5.12
C GLN A 55 9.44 12.93 6.56
N ALA A 56 8.78 12.08 7.35
CA ALA A 56 9.23 11.75 8.70
C ALA A 56 10.57 10.99 8.70
N MET A 57 10.76 10.06 7.75
CA MET A 57 12.04 9.39 7.55
C MET A 57 13.14 10.37 7.14
N ALA A 58 12.86 11.29 6.21
CA ALA A 58 13.78 12.35 5.80
C ALA A 58 14.15 13.26 6.98
N ALA A 59 13.17 13.69 7.77
CA ALA A 59 13.40 14.51 8.95
C ALA A 59 14.24 13.78 10.01
N ALA A 60 14.09 12.46 10.15
CA ALA A 60 14.89 11.65 11.06
C ALA A 60 16.35 11.47 10.60
N MET A 61 16.64 11.59 9.30
CA MET A 61 18.00 11.50 8.76
C MET A 61 18.85 12.74 9.08
N GLY A 62 18.24 13.84 9.52
CA GLY A 62 18.93 15.07 9.89
C GLY A 62 18.55 16.25 8.99
N SER A 63 19.13 17.40 9.27
CA SER A 63 18.91 18.59 8.44
C SER A 63 19.64 18.43 7.10
N PRO A 64 19.00 18.79 5.97
CA PRO A 64 19.71 18.83 4.70
C PRO A 64 20.88 19.81 4.78
N ASP A 65 22.00 19.43 4.18
CA ASP A 65 23.15 20.32 4.02
C ASP A 65 22.75 21.48 3.07
N PRO A 66 22.79 22.74 3.54
CA PRO A 66 22.42 23.90 2.72
C PRO A 66 23.30 24.10 1.49
N ASP A 67 24.55 23.62 1.53
CA ASP A 67 25.54 23.81 0.48
C ASP A 67 25.57 22.63 -0.52
N PHE A 68 24.74 21.61 -0.30
CA PHE A 68 24.68 20.44 -1.17
C PHE A 68 24.02 20.77 -2.52
N SER A 69 24.82 20.67 -3.60
CA SER A 69 24.35 20.80 -4.98
C SER A 69 24.09 19.44 -5.60
N LEU A 70 22.82 19.07 -5.76
CA LEU A 70 22.42 17.82 -6.40
C LEU A 70 22.96 17.71 -7.84
N LYS A 71 23.06 18.84 -8.55
CA LYS A 71 23.58 18.86 -9.93
C LYS A 71 25.07 18.50 -9.95
N ALA A 72 25.89 19.18 -9.15
CA ALA A 72 27.32 18.92 -9.11
C ALA A 72 27.63 17.48 -8.69
N TYR A 73 26.92 16.97 -7.68
CA TYR A 73 27.00 15.58 -7.25
C TYR A 73 26.63 14.58 -8.37
N THR A 74 25.59 14.89 -9.13
CA THR A 74 25.16 14.01 -10.23
C THR A 74 26.17 14.06 -11.39
N ASP A 75 26.62 15.25 -11.79
CA ASP A 75 27.60 15.41 -12.87
C ASP A 75 28.90 14.62 -12.57
N GLU A 76 29.41 14.69 -11.33
CA GLU A 76 30.60 13.95 -10.88
C GLU A 76 30.43 12.42 -10.98
N MET A 77 29.22 11.89 -10.75
CA MET A 77 28.95 10.45 -10.89
C MET A 77 28.90 9.94 -12.33
N TRP A 78 28.68 10.82 -13.32
CA TRP A 78 28.51 10.45 -14.72
C TRP A 78 29.68 10.90 -15.61
N ASP A 79 30.53 11.81 -15.14
CA ASP A 79 31.73 12.26 -15.87
C ASP A 79 32.88 11.23 -15.89
N GLU A 80 32.78 10.11 -15.14
CA GLU A 80 33.74 8.99 -15.17
C GLU A 80 33.39 7.86 -16.18
N ILE A 81 32.37 8.05 -17.04
CA ILE A 81 31.98 7.12 -18.12
C ILE A 81 32.35 7.70 -19.49
#